data_AF-A0A9L0IYS8-F1
#
_entry.id   AF-A0A9L0IYS8-F1
#
_cell.length_a   1.000
_cell.length_b   1.000
_cell.length_c   1.000
_cell.angle_alpha   90.00
_cell.angle_beta   90.00
_cell.angle_gamma   90.00
#
_symmetry.space_group_name_H-M   'P 1'
#
loop_
_entity.id
_entity.type
_entity.pdbx_description
1 polymer ?
#
loop_
_entity_poly.entity_id
_entity_poly.type
_entity_poly.pdbx_seq_one_letter_code
_entity_poly.pdbx_strand_id
1 'polypeptide(L)'
;MGYPKTSREDNERWKIRFRNTLDRWLDDIEVQSQGEGQVDLRLEDLEDKFSENFLDAVEEHHRKNNSESAPLLPDMKSELRRRAQKSSVPNPEPEGPGILEVEAPEAPEPEESFWVRAWRSFMGMLQRLKQRLQAVLAWVREKVAAGWQALCSVAQFINSLLESFCSYMAGLFRYHIQV
;
A
#
# COMPACT_ATOMS: atom_id res chain seq x y z
N MET A 1 -23.41 15.75 21.06
CA MET A 1 -22.28 14.90 20.61
C MET A 1 -22.03 15.20 19.14
N GLY A 2 -20.97 15.93 18.83
CA GLY A 2 -20.59 16.19 17.44
C GLY A 2 -19.76 15.03 16.92
N TYR A 3 -20.18 14.41 15.82
CA TYR A 3 -19.31 13.49 15.08
C TYR A 3 -18.07 14.26 14.62
N PRO A 4 -16.86 13.68 14.73
CA PRO A 4 -15.66 14.38 14.32
C PRO A 4 -15.68 14.58 12.80
N LYS A 5 -15.80 15.84 12.36
CA LYS A 5 -15.72 16.28 10.95
C LYS A 5 -14.33 16.03 10.32
N THR A 6 -13.38 15.47 11.06
CA THR A 6 -11.97 15.31 10.72
C THR A 6 -11.70 14.15 9.76
N SER A 7 -12.51 13.09 9.78
CA SER A 7 -12.26 11.89 8.94
C SER A 7 -12.25 12.18 7.43
N ARG A 8 -13.12 13.09 6.94
CA ARG A 8 -13.19 13.41 5.51
C ARG A 8 -11.98 14.20 5.03
N GLU A 9 -11.58 15.22 5.78
CA GLU A 9 -10.42 16.06 5.44
C GLU A 9 -9.10 15.27 5.53
N ASP A 10 -8.97 14.40 6.54
CA ASP A 10 -7.81 13.53 6.69
C ASP A 10 -7.73 12.50 5.54
N ASN A 11 -8.87 11.98 5.10
CA ASN A 11 -8.94 11.07 3.94
C ASN A 11 -8.56 11.78 2.63
N GLU A 12 -9.07 12.98 2.37
CA GLU A 12 -8.68 13.76 1.18
C GLU A 12 -7.18 14.12 1.18
N ARG A 13 -6.62 14.47 2.34
CA ARG A 13 -5.19 14.74 2.48
C ARG A 13 -4.35 13.51 2.13
N TRP A 14 -4.75 12.33 2.61
CA TRP A 14 -4.10 11.07 2.25
C TRP A 14 -4.21 10.78 0.75
N LYS A 15 -5.39 10.97 0.13
CA LYS A 15 -5.56 10.78 -1.34
C LYS A 15 -4.63 11.69 -2.14
N ILE A 16 -4.47 12.95 -1.74
CA ILE A 16 -3.56 13.89 -2.40
C ILE A 16 -2.11 13.40 -2.30
N ARG A 17 -1.65 12.97 -1.11
CA ARG A 17 -0.30 12.41 -0.95
C ARG A 17 -0.09 11.17 -1.80
N PHE A 18 -1.08 10.28 -1.82
CA PHE A 18 -1.07 9.05 -2.61
C PHE A 18 -0.93 9.37 -4.12
N ARG A 19 -1.80 10.25 -4.64
CA ARG A 19 -1.76 10.67 -6.04
C ARG A 19 -0.43 11.33 -6.41
N ASN A 20 0.06 12.28 -5.62
CA ASN A 20 1.33 12.94 -5.89
C ASN A 20 2.52 11.97 -5.90
N THR A 21 2.45 10.90 -5.09
CA THR A 21 3.47 9.86 -5.04
C THR A 21 3.41 8.97 -6.29
N LEU A 22 2.20 8.65 -6.77
CA LEU A 22 1.99 7.96 -8.05
C LEU A 22 2.45 8.79 -9.25
N ASP A 23 2.04 10.06 -9.32
CA ASP A 23 2.37 10.96 -10.42
C ASP A 23 3.89 11.08 -10.56
N ARG A 24 4.60 11.24 -9.42
CA ARG A 24 6.07 11.25 -9.41
C ARG A 24 6.66 9.95 -9.95
N TRP A 25 6.13 8.80 -9.53
CA TRP A 25 6.61 7.52 -10.04
C TRP A 25 6.37 7.37 -11.55
N LEU A 26 5.22 7.84 -12.05
CA LEU A 26 4.89 7.84 -13.47
C LEU A 26 5.88 8.72 -14.26
N ASP A 27 6.12 9.95 -13.81
CA ASP A 27 7.12 10.84 -14.42
C ASP A 27 8.51 10.18 -14.43
N ASP A 28 8.87 9.55 -13.31
CA ASP A 28 10.15 8.89 -13.11
C ASP A 28 10.35 7.70 -14.07
N ILE A 29 9.33 6.87 -14.29
CA ILE A 29 9.42 5.74 -15.24
C ILE A 29 9.31 6.18 -16.71
N GLU A 30 8.61 7.27 -17.01
CA GLU A 30 8.49 7.82 -18.36
C GLU A 30 9.84 8.35 -18.86
N VAL A 31 10.56 9.08 -18.00
CA VAL A 31 11.91 9.60 -18.28
C VAL A 31 12.95 8.50 -18.49
N GLN A 32 12.73 7.30 -17.95
CA GLN A 32 13.76 6.24 -17.88
C GLN A 32 13.37 4.90 -18.52
N SER A 33 12.35 4.91 -19.38
CA SER A 33 11.96 3.77 -20.24
C SER A 33 13.09 3.23 -21.16
N GLN A 34 14.30 3.78 -21.09
CA GLN A 34 15.51 3.31 -21.79
C GLN A 34 16.41 2.33 -20.99
N GLY A 35 16.09 1.96 -19.74
CA GLY A 35 16.93 1.05 -18.94
C GLY A 35 16.16 -0.09 -18.25
N GLU A 36 16.44 -1.35 -18.61
CA GLU A 36 15.64 -2.54 -18.26
C GLU A 36 15.67 -2.99 -16.78
N GLY A 37 16.56 -2.44 -15.93
CA GLY A 37 16.74 -2.90 -14.55
C GLY A 37 16.13 -2.04 -13.44
N GLN A 38 15.39 -0.97 -13.77
CA GLN A 38 15.01 0.06 -12.78
C GLN A 38 13.56 0.04 -12.29
N VAL A 39 12.67 -0.72 -12.93
CA VAL A 39 11.24 -0.70 -12.60
C VAL A 39 10.98 -1.28 -11.21
N ASP A 40 11.57 -2.42 -10.88
CA ASP A 40 11.33 -3.11 -9.61
C ASP A 40 11.83 -2.30 -8.41
N LEU A 41 13.04 -1.73 -8.48
CA LEU A 41 13.59 -0.89 -7.42
C LEU A 41 12.74 0.36 -7.16
N ARG A 42 12.21 0.99 -8.23
CA ARG A 42 11.31 2.15 -8.11
C ARG A 42 9.95 1.74 -7.56
N LEU A 43 9.50 0.54 -7.87
CA LEU A 43 8.28 -0.02 -7.34
C LEU A 43 8.40 -0.29 -5.84
N GLU A 44 9.55 -0.77 -5.39
CA GLU A 44 9.83 -0.99 -3.98
C GLU A 44 9.85 0.34 -3.21
N ASP A 45 10.55 1.34 -3.74
CA ASP A 45 10.53 2.70 -3.17
C ASP A 45 9.12 3.31 -3.14
N LEU A 46 8.32 3.06 -4.18
CA LEU A 46 6.91 3.47 -4.22
C LEU A 46 6.08 2.78 -3.12
N GLU A 47 6.27 1.47 -2.95
CA GLU A 47 5.59 0.67 -1.93
C GLU A 47 5.90 1.16 -0.50
N ASP A 48 7.16 1.49 -0.25
CA ASP A 48 7.63 2.03 1.03
C ASP A 48 7.08 3.43 1.28
N LYS A 49 7.09 4.31 0.27
CA LYS A 49 6.48 5.65 0.35
C LYS A 49 4.99 5.57 0.65
N PHE A 50 4.27 4.60 0.10
CA PHE A 50 2.86 4.42 0.44
C PHE A 50 2.67 3.95 1.88
N SER A 51 3.52 3.05 2.36
CA SER A 51 3.47 2.54 3.72
C SER A 51 3.73 3.67 4.73
N GLU A 52 4.74 4.51 4.50
CA GLU A 52 5.04 5.66 5.36
C GLU A 52 3.94 6.72 5.31
N ASN A 53 3.43 7.06 4.12
CA ASN A 53 2.30 7.99 3.98
C ASN A 53 1.05 7.52 4.73
N PHE A 54 0.80 6.21 4.75
CA PHE A 54 -0.29 5.62 5.52
C PHE A 54 -0.06 5.76 7.03
N LEU A 55 1.14 5.44 7.52
CA LEU A 55 1.49 5.55 8.93
C LEU A 55 1.39 7.00 9.43
N ASP A 56 1.88 7.96 8.65
CA ASP A 56 1.78 9.38 8.94
C ASP A 56 0.31 9.83 9.06
N ALA A 57 -0.56 9.34 8.17
CA ALA A 57 -1.98 9.67 8.22
C ALA A 57 -2.63 9.10 9.49
N VAL A 58 -2.29 7.87 9.89
CA VAL A 58 -2.80 7.24 11.11
C VAL A 58 -2.33 7.99 12.36
N GLU A 59 -1.05 8.37 12.41
CA GLU A 59 -0.50 9.13 13.53
C GLU A 59 -1.12 10.53 13.63
N GLU A 60 -1.27 11.21 12.49
CA GLU A 60 -1.91 12.52 12.41
C GLU A 60 -3.37 12.46 12.89
N HIS A 61 -4.13 11.45 12.43
CA HIS A 61 -5.51 11.24 12.83
C HIS A 61 -5.63 10.95 14.33
N HIS A 62 -4.76 10.08 14.87
CA HIS A 62 -4.74 9.80 16.31
C HIS A 62 -4.46 11.08 17.11
N ARG A 63 -3.41 11.84 16.74
CA ARG A 63 -3.04 13.07 17.42
C ARG A 63 -4.17 14.11 17.43
N LYS A 64 -4.92 14.24 16.34
CA LYS A 64 -6.04 15.20 16.23
C LYS A 64 -7.25 14.81 17.07
N ASN A 65 -7.62 13.53 17.06
CA ASN A 65 -8.87 13.08 17.69
C ASN A 65 -8.70 12.65 19.15
N ASN A 66 -7.46 12.46 19.60
CA ASN A 66 -7.12 12.12 20.97
C ASN A 66 -6.20 13.19 21.58
N SER A 67 -6.42 14.48 21.27
CA SER A 67 -5.56 15.59 21.73
C SER A 67 -5.52 15.76 23.26
N GLU A 68 -6.50 15.22 23.98
CA GLU A 68 -6.55 15.18 25.45
C GLU A 68 -6.04 13.86 26.06
N SER A 69 -5.70 12.86 25.23
CA SER A 69 -5.19 11.56 25.66
C SER A 69 -3.70 11.43 25.39
N ALA A 70 -3.02 10.52 26.10
CA ALA A 70 -1.62 10.22 25.84
C ALA A 70 -1.40 9.87 24.33
N PRO A 71 -0.26 10.28 23.73
CA PRO A 71 0.10 9.83 22.39
C PRO A 71 0.07 8.31 22.31
N LEU A 72 -0.10 7.74 21.10
CA LEU A 72 0.08 6.31 20.91
C LEU A 72 1.38 5.88 21.61
N LEU A 73 1.29 4.84 22.44
CA LEU A 73 2.46 4.33 23.15
C LEU A 73 3.59 4.08 22.14
N PRO A 74 4.84 4.42 22.49
CA PRO A 74 5.98 4.22 21.59
C PRO A 74 6.04 2.81 20.99
N ASP A 75 5.76 1.79 21.80
CA ASP A 75 5.73 0.38 21.36
C ASP A 75 4.64 0.12 20.31
N MET A 76 3.49 0.77 20.43
CA MET A 76 2.38 0.65 19.49
C MET A 76 2.73 1.29 18.14
N LYS A 77 3.43 2.44 18.16
CA LYS A 77 3.91 3.09 16.94
C LYS A 77 4.96 2.23 16.23
N SER A 78 5.91 1.69 16.98
CA SER A 78 6.95 0.80 16.46
C SER A 78 6.35 -0.47 15.86
N GLU A 79 5.36 -1.08 16.51
CA GLU A 79 4.69 -2.29 16.00
C GLU A 79 3.81 -1.99 14.78
N LEU A 80 3.10 -0.85 14.75
CA LEU A 80 2.38 -0.39 13.56
C LEU A 80 3.33 -0.21 12.38
N ARG A 81 4.46 0.46 12.60
CA ARG A 81 5.49 0.65 11.58
C ARG A 81 6.06 -0.67 11.11
N ARG A 82 6.43 -1.57 12.04
CA ARG A 82 6.95 -2.90 11.73
C ARG A 82 5.97 -3.73 10.87
N ARG A 83 4.67 -3.63 11.11
CA ARG A 83 3.64 -4.37 10.36
C ARG A 83 3.28 -3.74 9.02
N ALA A 84 3.37 -2.42 8.90
CA ALA A 84 3.15 -1.72 7.64
C ALA A 84 4.35 -1.86 6.69
N GLN A 85 5.57 -1.90 7.25
CA GLN A 85 6.79 -2.12 6.49
C GLN A 85 6.84 -3.52 5.88
N LYS A 86 7.55 -3.61 4.76
CA LYS A 86 7.82 -4.87 4.08
C LYS A 86 8.56 -5.80 5.03
N SER A 87 7.93 -6.92 5.38
CA SER A 87 8.66 -8.04 5.95
C SER A 87 9.66 -8.50 4.88
N SER A 88 10.96 -8.42 5.14
CA SER A 88 12.02 -8.95 4.27
C SER A 88 11.99 -10.47 4.11
N VAL A 89 10.87 -11.13 4.45
CA VAL A 89 10.67 -12.54 4.14
C VAL A 89 10.54 -12.63 2.62
N PRO A 90 11.48 -13.30 1.94
CA PRO A 90 11.31 -13.64 0.54
C PRO A 90 9.97 -14.37 0.43
N ASN A 91 9.14 -13.94 -0.51
CA ASN A 91 7.97 -14.72 -0.88
C ASN A 91 8.46 -16.15 -1.13
N PRO A 92 7.92 -17.20 -0.46
CA PRO A 92 8.32 -18.55 -0.80
C PRO A 92 8.02 -18.72 -2.29
N GLU A 93 9.08 -18.99 -3.06
CA GLU A 93 8.92 -19.53 -4.40
C GLU A 93 7.89 -20.66 -4.30
N PRO A 94 6.94 -20.76 -5.24
CA PRO A 94 6.08 -21.92 -5.25
C PRO A 94 7.00 -23.12 -5.44
N GLU A 95 7.16 -23.92 -4.38
CA GLU A 95 7.81 -25.23 -4.44
C GLU A 95 6.98 -26.10 -5.38
N GLY A 96 7.26 -25.97 -6.68
CA GLY A 96 6.86 -26.92 -7.69
C GLY A 96 7.83 -28.09 -7.64
N PRO A 97 7.35 -29.34 -7.63
CA PRO A 97 8.23 -30.50 -7.59
C PRO A 97 9.06 -30.54 -8.87
N GLY A 98 10.38 -30.63 -8.71
CA GLY A 98 11.32 -30.72 -9.81
C GLY A 98 10.95 -31.83 -10.80
N ILE A 99 10.74 -31.46 -12.05
CA ILE A 99 10.69 -32.38 -13.18
C ILE A 99 11.52 -31.78 -14.31
N LEU A 100 12.71 -32.37 -14.46
CA LEU A 100 13.51 -32.58 -15.67
C LEU A 100 13.30 -31.61 -16.84
N GLU A 101 14.36 -30.85 -17.13
CA GLU A 101 14.63 -30.19 -18.40
C GLU A 101 14.39 -31.14 -19.58
N VAL A 102 13.33 -30.86 -20.33
CA VAL A 102 13.26 -31.19 -21.75
C VAL A 102 13.13 -29.85 -22.45
N GLU A 103 14.24 -29.35 -23.01
CA GLU A 103 14.24 -28.22 -23.93
C GLU A 103 13.35 -28.56 -25.14
N ALA A 104 12.09 -28.17 -25.07
CA ALA A 104 11.31 -27.87 -26.25
C ALA A 104 11.76 -26.49 -26.77
N PRO A 105 11.84 -26.25 -28.09
CA PRO A 105 12.24 -24.95 -28.61
C PRO A 105 11.26 -23.91 -28.10
N GLU A 106 11.70 -23.08 -27.16
CA GLU A 106 10.94 -21.92 -26.69
C GLU A 106 10.69 -21.06 -27.92
N ALA A 107 9.43 -21.03 -28.36
CA ALA A 107 8.98 -20.01 -29.28
C ALA A 107 9.33 -18.66 -28.64
N PRO A 108 9.88 -17.69 -29.38
CA PRO A 108 10.17 -16.38 -28.81
C PRO A 108 8.90 -15.85 -28.15
N GLU A 109 8.90 -15.74 -26.83
CA GLU A 109 7.83 -15.06 -26.09
C GLU A 109 7.67 -13.69 -26.76
N PRO A 110 6.46 -13.30 -27.17
CA PRO A 110 6.27 -12.00 -27.80
C PRO A 110 6.81 -10.94 -26.84
N GLU A 111 7.74 -10.10 -27.32
CA GLU A 111 8.34 -9.03 -26.52
C GLU A 111 7.23 -8.22 -25.85
N GLU A 112 7.00 -8.51 -24.57
CA GLU A 112 6.00 -7.82 -23.79
C GLU A 112 6.46 -6.36 -23.68
N SER A 113 5.58 -5.44 -24.06
CA SER A 113 5.96 -4.03 -24.00
C SER A 113 6.33 -3.64 -22.57
N PHE A 114 7.34 -2.77 -22.44
CA PHE A 114 7.81 -2.23 -21.17
C PHE A 114 6.64 -1.80 -20.26
N TRP A 115 5.65 -1.11 -20.85
CA TRP A 115 4.48 -0.62 -20.14
C TRP A 115 3.58 -1.73 -19.59
N VAL A 116 3.40 -2.84 -20.32
CA VAL A 116 2.60 -3.97 -19.83
C VAL A 116 3.30 -4.64 -18.65
N ARG A 117 4.63 -4.83 -18.74
CA ARG A 117 5.44 -5.35 -17.63
C ARG A 117 5.43 -4.44 -16.40
N ALA A 118 5.63 -3.13 -16.60
CA ALA A 118 5.61 -2.13 -15.53
C ALA A 118 4.24 -2.08 -14.84
N TRP A 119 3.16 -2.13 -15.63
CA TRP A 119 1.80 -2.15 -15.11
C TRP A 119 1.49 -3.42 -14.31
N ARG A 120 1.87 -4.60 -14.82
CA ARG A 120 1.70 -5.86 -14.07
C ARG A 120 2.43 -5.82 -12.74
N SER A 121 3.66 -5.30 -12.74
CA SER A 121 4.48 -5.21 -11.53
C SER A 121 3.83 -4.26 -10.52
N PHE A 122 3.42 -3.07 -10.98
CA PHE A 122 2.67 -2.10 -10.19
C PHE A 122 1.40 -2.69 -9.56
N MET A 123 0.65 -3.49 -10.32
CA MET A 123 -0.50 -4.22 -9.81
C MET A 123 -0.16 -5.18 -8.68
N GLY A 124 0.90 -5.96 -8.85
CA GLY A 124 1.40 -6.85 -7.81
C GLY A 124 1.76 -6.10 -6.53
N MET A 125 2.42 -4.95 -6.66
CA MET A 125 2.76 -4.09 -5.52
C MET A 125 1.52 -3.55 -4.81
N LEU A 126 0.51 -3.06 -5.53
CA LEU A 126 -0.72 -2.58 -4.90
C LEU A 126 -1.46 -3.67 -4.13
N GLN A 127 -1.46 -4.90 -4.65
CA GLN A 127 -2.06 -6.04 -3.95
C GLN A 127 -1.31 -6.35 -2.66
N ARG A 128 0.02 -6.36 -2.67
CA ARG A 128 0.85 -6.55 -1.47
C ARG A 128 0.59 -5.45 -0.44
N LEU A 129 0.56 -4.20 -0.88
CA LEU A 129 0.27 -3.06 -0.01
C LEU A 129 -1.11 -3.20 0.64
N LYS A 130 -2.14 -3.51 -0.15
CA LYS A 130 -3.50 -3.75 0.37
C LYS A 130 -3.52 -4.82 1.45
N GLN A 131 -2.85 -5.96 1.22
CA GLN A 131 -2.78 -7.05 2.19
C GLN A 131 -2.10 -6.62 3.50
N ARG A 132 -0.99 -5.87 3.42
CA ARG A 132 -0.32 -5.33 4.63
C ARG A 132 -1.21 -4.39 5.41
N LEU A 133 -1.87 -3.45 4.74
CA LEU A 133 -2.78 -2.52 5.39
C LEU A 133 -3.99 -3.22 6.03
N GLN A 134 -4.49 -4.30 5.40
CA GLN A 134 -5.52 -5.16 6.00
C GLN A 134 -5.01 -5.90 7.24
N ALA A 135 -3.77 -6.40 7.23
CA ALA A 135 -3.16 -7.04 8.39
C ALA A 135 -2.97 -6.05 9.56
N VAL A 136 -2.57 -4.80 9.25
CA VAL A 136 -2.51 -3.72 10.25
C VAL A 136 -3.90 -3.44 10.83
N LEU A 137 -4.93 -3.31 9.99
CA LEU A 137 -6.30 -3.09 10.45
C LEU A 137 -6.81 -4.23 11.35
N ALA A 138 -6.55 -5.49 10.97
CA ALA A 138 -6.93 -6.65 11.76
C ALA A 138 -6.30 -6.61 13.16
N TRP A 139 -5.01 -6.29 13.23
CA TRP A 139 -4.30 -6.15 14.49
C TRP A 139 -4.84 -4.98 15.34
N VAL A 140 -5.12 -3.82 14.75
CA VAL A 140 -5.73 -2.70 15.49
C VAL A 140 -7.09 -3.11 16.06
N ARG A 141 -7.91 -3.83 15.29
CA ARG A 141 -9.21 -4.36 15.75
C ARG A 141 -9.06 -5.36 16.90
N GLU A 142 -8.04 -6.21 16.87
CA GLU A 142 -7.73 -7.13 17.96
C GLU A 142 -7.41 -6.36 19.26
N LYS A 143 -6.60 -5.29 19.17
CA LYS A 143 -6.30 -4.44 20.33
C LYS A 143 -7.54 -3.72 20.86
N VAL A 144 -8.41 -3.23 19.97
CA VAL A 144 -9.71 -2.65 20.36
C VAL A 144 -10.55 -3.68 21.11
N ALA A 145 -10.66 -4.91 20.61
CA ALA A 145 -11.39 -6.00 21.26
C ALA A 145 -10.80 -6.37 22.63
N ALA A 146 -9.48 -6.24 22.79
CA ALA A 146 -8.77 -6.40 24.05
C ALA A 146 -8.94 -5.22 25.04
N GLY A 147 -9.86 -4.28 24.77
CA GLY A 147 -10.23 -3.19 25.68
C GLY A 147 -9.57 -1.84 25.38
N TRP A 148 -8.82 -1.72 24.28
CA TRP A 148 -8.11 -0.48 23.93
C TRP A 148 -9.00 0.48 23.14
N GLN A 149 -9.98 1.09 23.82
CA GLN A 149 -10.95 2.01 23.21
C GLN A 149 -10.32 3.22 22.49
N ALA A 150 -9.13 3.65 22.91
CA ALA A 150 -8.37 4.72 22.25
C ALA A 150 -8.04 4.41 20.76
N LEU A 151 -8.08 3.13 20.38
CA LEU A 151 -7.81 2.67 19.01
C LEU A 151 -9.07 2.51 18.15
N CYS A 152 -10.28 2.70 18.70
CA CYS A 152 -11.52 2.61 17.92
C CYS A 152 -11.54 3.61 16.76
N SER A 153 -11.14 4.86 17.04
CA SER A 153 -11.07 5.92 16.03
C SER A 153 -9.99 5.63 14.98
N VAL A 154 -8.86 5.05 15.39
CA VAL A 154 -7.78 4.61 14.50
C VAL A 154 -8.26 3.49 13.57
N ALA A 155 -8.95 2.47 14.10
CA ALA A 155 -9.49 1.37 13.31
C ALA A 155 -10.49 1.85 12.25
N GLN A 156 -11.39 2.78 12.64
CA GLN A 156 -12.35 3.39 11.72
C GLN A 156 -11.64 4.19 10.62
N PHE A 157 -10.61 4.95 10.98
CA PHE A 157 -9.83 5.73 10.02
C PHE A 157 -9.06 4.84 9.04
N ILE A 158 -8.35 3.82 9.52
CA ILE A 158 -7.64 2.86 8.66
C ILE A 158 -8.62 2.18 7.69
N ASN A 159 -9.80 1.78 8.17
CA ASN A 159 -10.83 1.19 7.31
C ASN A 159 -11.27 2.18 6.22
N SER A 160 -11.50 3.45 6.56
CA SER A 160 -11.85 4.51 5.60
C SER A 160 -10.75 4.77 4.57
N LEU A 161 -9.47 4.75 4.98
CA LEU A 161 -8.34 4.85 4.06
C LEU A 161 -8.31 3.69 3.08
N LEU A 162 -8.51 2.46 3.56
CA LEU A 162 -8.56 1.26 2.73
C LEU A 162 -9.71 1.29 1.72
N GLU A 163 -10.89 1.72 2.13
CA GLU A 163 -12.05 1.89 1.24
C GLU A 163 -11.79 2.95 0.17
N SER A 164 -11.20 4.07 0.57
CA SER A 164 -10.81 5.13 -0.38
C SER A 164 -9.75 4.63 -1.36
N PHE A 165 -8.75 3.90 -0.88
CA PHE A 165 -7.72 3.29 -1.72
C PHE A 165 -8.34 2.37 -2.76
N CYS A 166 -9.19 1.43 -2.32
CA CYS A 166 -9.86 0.50 -3.24
C CYS A 166 -10.73 1.24 -4.27
N SER A 167 -11.45 2.28 -3.85
CA SER A 167 -12.30 3.08 -4.74
C SER A 167 -11.48 3.86 -5.78
N TYR A 168 -10.37 4.47 -5.35
CA TYR A 168 -9.46 5.19 -6.24
C TYR A 168 -8.83 4.26 -7.26
N MET A 169 -8.32 3.10 -6.81
CA MET A 169 -7.74 2.10 -7.70
C MET A 169 -8.76 1.57 -8.71
N ALA A 170 -9.99 1.28 -8.27
CA ALA A 170 -11.07 0.89 -9.17
C ALA A 170 -11.37 1.97 -10.25
N GLY A 171 -11.25 3.24 -9.90
CA GLY A 171 -11.35 4.36 -10.85
C GLY A 171 -10.22 4.38 -11.87
N LEU A 172 -8.98 4.22 -11.41
CA LEU A 172 -7.81 4.11 -12.29
C LEU A 172 -7.95 2.96 -13.29
N PHE A 173 -8.41 1.78 -12.85
CA PHE A 173 -8.63 0.66 -13.77
C PHE A 173 -9.70 0.93 -14.80
N ARG A 174 -10.82 1.55 -14.42
CA ARG A 174 -11.86 1.87 -15.41
C ARG A 174 -11.37 2.85 -16.46
N TYR A 175 -10.56 3.83 -16.07
CA TYR A 175 -10.01 4.82 -17.00
C TYR A 175 -9.01 4.18 -17.99
N HIS A 176 -8.14 3.29 -17.51
CA HIS A 176 -7.11 2.65 -18.35
C HIS A 176 -7.59 1.43 -19.14
N ILE A 177 -8.69 0.77 -18.77
CA ILE A 177 -9.28 -0.35 -19.55
C ILE A 177 -10.21 0.16 -20.67
N GLN A 178 -10.59 1.45 -20.66
CA GLN A 178 -11.42 2.07 -21.70
C GLN A 178 -10.63 2.78 -22.82
N VAL A 179 -9.28 2.75 -22.77
CA VAL A 179 -8.37 3.24 -23.83
C VAL A 179 -7.78 2.05 -24.56
#